data_AF-A0A9W5EX14-F1
#
_entry.id   AF-A0A9W5EX14-F1
#
_cell.length_a   1.000
_cell.length_b   1.000
_cell.length_c   1.000
_cell.angle_alpha   90.00
_cell.angle_beta   90.00
_cell.angle_gamma   90.00
#
_symmetry.space_group_name_H-M   'P 1'
#
loop_
_entity.id
_entity.type
_entity.pdbx_description
1 polymer ?
#
loop_
_entity_poly.entity_id
_entity_poly.type
_entity_poly.pdbx_seq_one_letter_code
_entity_poly.pdbx_strand_id
1 'polypeptide(L)'
;MGGNVKNFDILKDCLDLELIRGLARLNDEAFRLNLACYLCDLVGGLAPLPTKMHKVILAKELLKDGLDNKRIIELTSISHSTLKRLKKC
;
A
#
# COMPACT_ATOMS: atom_id res chain seq x y z
N MET A 1 -29.09 -2.76 24.08
CA MET A 1 -29.05 -3.78 23.01
C MET A 1 -27.72 -3.63 22.28
N GLY A 2 -26.67 -4.30 22.76
CA GLY A 2 -25.34 -4.25 22.14
C GLY A 2 -25.21 -5.39 21.13
N GLY A 3 -25.50 -5.11 19.86
CA GLY A 3 -25.29 -6.07 18.79
C GLY A 3 -23.80 -6.41 18.70
N ASN A 4 -23.46 -7.70 18.73
CA ASN A 4 -22.13 -8.21 18.41
C ASN A 4 -21.82 -7.87 16.95
N VAL A 5 -21.30 -6.68 16.68
CA VAL A 5 -20.71 -6.36 15.37
C VAL A 5 -19.45 -7.19 15.27
N LYS A 6 -19.46 -8.23 14.44
CA LYS A 6 -18.29 -9.08 14.23
C LYS A 6 -17.25 -8.25 13.49
N ASN A 7 -15.97 -8.37 13.86
CA ASN A 7 -14.86 -7.68 13.17
C ASN A 7 -14.88 -7.85 11.64
N PHE A 8 -15.48 -8.94 11.16
CA PHE A 8 -15.75 -9.20 9.76
C PHE A 8 -16.65 -8.15 9.09
N ASP A 9 -17.75 -7.74 9.74
CA ASP A 9 -18.69 -6.77 9.19
C ASP A 9 -18.08 -5.38 9.10
N ILE A 10 -17.27 -4.99 10.10
CA ILE A 10 -16.52 -3.72 10.10
C ILE A 10 -15.52 -3.70 8.94
N LEU A 11 -14.74 -4.77 8.77
CA LEU A 11 -13.79 -4.89 7.67
C LEU A 11 -14.49 -4.83 6.31
N LYS A 12 -15.61 -5.55 6.16
CA LYS A 12 -16.40 -5.58 4.93
C LYS A 12 -16.91 -4.19 4.55
N ASP A 13 -17.38 -3.41 5.52
CA ASP A 13 -17.95 -2.09 5.29
C ASP A 13 -16.88 -1.00 5.07
N CYS A 14 -15.63 -1.24 5.49
CA CYS A 14 -14.50 -0.35 5.24
C CYS A 14 -13.84 -0.54 3.86
N LEU A 15 -14.20 -1.58 3.10
CA LEU A 15 -13.62 -1.83 1.79
C LEU A 15 -14.12 -0.82 0.74
N ASP A 16 -13.18 -0.11 0.14
CA ASP A 16 -13.42 0.78 -0.99
C ASP A 16 -13.41 -0.04 -2.29
N LEU A 17 -14.63 -0.32 -2.78
CA LEU A 17 -14.84 -1.11 -3.98
C LEU A 17 -14.40 -0.40 -5.25
N GLU A 18 -14.35 0.94 -5.29
CA GLU A 18 -13.84 1.67 -6.44
C GLU A 18 -12.32 1.57 -6.51
N LEU A 19 -11.64 1.69 -5.37
CA LEU A 19 -10.21 1.46 -5.25
C LEU A 19 -9.86 0.03 -5.71
N ILE A 20 -10.53 -0.99 -5.16
CA ILE A 20 -10.27 -2.40 -5.51
C ILE A 20 -10.47 -2.66 -7.00
N ARG A 21 -11.53 -2.10 -7.61
CA ARG A 21 -11.77 -2.21 -9.05
C ARG A 21 -10.73 -1.47 -9.89
N GLY A 22 -10.21 -0.36 -9.40
CA GLY A 22 -9.08 0.35 -10.01
C GLY A 22 -7.79 -0.46 -9.95
N LEU A 23 -7.53 -1.11 -8.81
CA LEU A 23 -6.38 -1.98 -8.59
C LEU A 23 -6.44 -3.23 -9.47
N ALA A 24 -7.62 -3.81 -9.67
CA ALA A 24 -7.81 -5.00 -10.51
C ALA A 24 -7.46 -4.78 -12.00
N ARG A 25 -7.21 -3.54 -12.43
CA ARG A 25 -6.74 -3.21 -13.78
C ARG A 25 -5.21 -3.21 -13.89
N LEU A 26 -4.49 -3.37 -12.78
CA LEU A 26 -3.04 -3.48 -12.75
C LEU A 26 -2.58 -4.90 -13.12
N ASN A 27 -1.30 -5.06 -13.42
CA ASN A 27 -0.70 -6.38 -13.55
C ASN A 27 -0.71 -7.13 -12.19
N ASP A 28 -0.61 -8.46 -12.22
CA ASP A 28 -0.80 -9.33 -11.04
C ASP A 28 0.14 -9.02 -9.87
N GLU A 29 1.33 -8.52 -10.15
CA GLU A 29 2.34 -8.19 -9.14
C GLU A 29 2.02 -6.85 -8.47
N ALA A 30 1.70 -5.83 -9.27
CA ALA A 30 1.27 -4.53 -8.80
C ALA A 30 -0.08 -4.61 -8.05
N PHE A 31 -0.98 -5.49 -8.48
CA PHE A 31 -2.22 -5.78 -7.78
C PHE A 31 -1.96 -6.40 -6.40
N ARG A 32 -1.11 -7.43 -6.32
CA ARG A 32 -0.75 -8.07 -5.05
C ARG A 32 -0.13 -7.12 -4.05
N LEU A 33 0.83 -6.29 -4.48
CA LEU A 33 1.50 -5.32 -3.62
C LEU A 33 0.54 -4.24 -3.10
N ASN A 34 -0.31 -3.69 -3.97
CA ASN A 34 -1.29 -2.68 -3.56
C ASN A 34 -2.36 -3.26 -2.63
N LEU A 35 -2.85 -4.47 -2.91
CA LEU A 35 -3.84 -5.11 -2.06
C LEU A 35 -3.26 -5.41 -0.67
N ALA A 36 -2.00 -5.85 -0.60
CA ALA A 36 -1.31 -6.04 0.68
C ALA A 36 -1.17 -4.73 1.46
N CYS A 37 -0.77 -3.63 0.82
CA CYS A 37 -0.72 -2.31 1.46
C CYS A 37 -2.10 -1.86 1.93
N TYR A 38 -3.12 -1.97 1.09
CA TYR A 38 -4.48 -1.58 1.40
C TYR A 38 -5.04 -2.39 2.58
N LEU A 39 -4.83 -3.70 2.60
CA LEU A 39 -5.22 -4.55 3.72
C LEU A 39 -4.43 -4.22 4.99
N CYS A 40 -3.14 -3.88 4.90
CA CYS A 40 -2.37 -3.42 6.05
C CYS A 40 -2.89 -2.08 6.61
N ASP A 41 -3.35 -1.17 5.75
CA ASP A 41 -3.94 0.10 6.17
C ASP A 41 -5.34 -0.10 6.77
N LEU A 42 -6.14 -1.00 6.18
CA LEU A 42 -7.48 -1.38 6.67
C LEU A 42 -7.42 -2.10 8.03
N VAL A 43 -6.42 -2.98 8.18
CA VAL A 43 -6.12 -3.69 9.42
C VAL A 43 -5.37 -2.78 10.40
N GLY A 44 -4.95 -1.58 10.00
CA GLY A 44 -4.23 -0.60 10.84
C GLY A 44 -4.95 -0.10 12.10
N GLY A 45 -6.21 -0.49 12.33
CA GLY A 45 -6.85 -0.44 13.65
C GLY A 45 -6.37 -1.54 14.64
N LEU A 46 -5.60 -2.52 14.15
CA LEU A 46 -4.98 -3.65 14.82
C LEU A 46 -3.50 -3.69 14.38
N ALA A 47 -2.64 -2.97 15.10
CA ALA A 47 -1.22 -2.76 14.82
C ALA A 47 -0.42 -4.04 14.42
N PRO A 48 0.68 -3.92 13.61
CA PRO A 48 1.45 -2.69 13.35
C PRO A 48 1.52 -2.24 11.88
N LEU A 49 1.55 -0.92 11.71
CA LEU A 49 1.69 -0.14 10.48
C LEU A 49 2.92 -0.51 9.62
N PRO A 50 2.88 -0.28 8.28
CA PRO A 50 4.04 -0.42 7.43
C PRO A 50 5.16 0.55 7.84
N THR A 51 6.21 0.00 8.45
CA THR A 51 7.41 0.75 8.85
C THR A 51 8.11 1.42 7.65
N LYS A 52 8.98 2.39 7.95
CA LYS A 52 9.82 3.08 6.97
C LYS A 52 10.63 2.12 6.09
N MET A 53 10.97 0.92 6.59
CA MET A 53 11.65 -0.11 5.78
C MET A 53 10.75 -0.68 4.69
N HIS A 54 9.48 -0.98 4.98
CA HIS A 54 8.55 -1.52 3.98
C HIS A 54 8.33 -0.54 2.82
N LYS A 55 8.21 0.75 3.13
CA LYS A 55 8.10 1.82 2.12
C LYS A 55 9.36 1.92 1.24
N VAL A 56 10.53 1.68 1.82
CA VAL A 56 11.81 1.65 1.09
C VAL A 56 11.93 0.41 0.20
N ILE A 57 11.45 -0.75 0.66
CA ILE A 57 11.43 -1.98 -0.14
C ILE A 57 10.50 -1.80 -1.34
N LEU A 58 9.27 -1.31 -1.11
CA LEU A 58 8.33 -1.01 -2.18
C LEU A 58 8.92 -0.02 -3.19
N ALA A 59 9.58 1.05 -2.74
CA ALA A 59 10.22 2.00 -3.64
C ALA A 59 11.38 1.40 -4.45
N LYS A 60 12.11 0.40 -3.93
CA LYS A 60 13.15 -0.31 -4.68
C LYS A 60 12.56 -1.16 -5.80
N GLU A 61 11.47 -1.86 -5.55
CA GLU A 61 10.82 -2.68 -6.59
C GLU A 61 10.21 -1.80 -7.68
N LEU A 62 9.52 -0.71 -7.31
CA LEU A 62 8.98 0.24 -8.29
C LEU A 62 10.07 0.93 -9.13
N LEU A 63 11.27 1.13 -8.56
CA LEU A 63 12.44 1.63 -9.31
C LEU A 63 12.95 0.62 -10.35
N LYS A 64 12.95 -0.68 -10.02
CA LYS A 64 13.36 -1.75 -10.95
C LYS A 64 12.37 -1.89 -12.11
N ASP A 65 11.09 -1.67 -11.84
CA ASP A 65 10.02 -1.67 -12.85
C ASP A 65 10.02 -0.40 -13.73
N GLY A 66 10.94 0.55 -13.48
CA GLY A 66 11.13 1.72 -14.33
C GLY A 66 10.09 2.83 -14.14
N LEU A 67 9.33 2.82 -13.03
CA LEU A 67 8.39 3.90 -12.74
C LEU A 67 9.13 5.23 -12.50
N ASP A 68 8.45 6.33 -12.83
CA ASP A 68 8.98 7.66 -12.64
C ASP A 68 9.03 8.06 -11.16
N ASN A 69 9.95 8.98 -10.84
CA ASN A 69 10.20 9.38 -9.46
C ASN A 69 8.99 9.99 -8.76
N LYS A 70 8.15 10.71 -9.50
CA LYS A 70 6.99 11.39 -8.93
C LYS A 70 5.96 10.35 -8.52
N ARG A 71 5.71 9.36 -9.38
CA ARG A 71 4.79 8.27 -9.09
C ARG A 71 5.27 7.37 -7.95
N ILE A 72 6.57 7.10 -7.86
CA ILE A 72 7.13 6.33 -6.74
C ILE A 72 6.92 7.07 -5.41
N ILE A 73 7.10 8.39 -5.38
CA ILE A 73 6.89 9.19 -4.17
C ILE A 73 5.42 9.24 -3.79
N GLU A 74 4.51 9.39 -4.75
CA GLU A 74 3.07 9.34 -4.52
C GLU A 74 2.63 8.01 -3.90
N LEU A 75 3.10 6.88 -4.43
CA LEU A 75 2.68 5.54 -4.00
C LEU A 75 3.31 5.10 -2.67
N THR A 76 4.54 5.53 -2.38
CA THR A 76 5.29 5.06 -1.21
C THR A 76 5.37 6.09 -0.08
N SER A 77 5.01 7.35 -0.36
CA SER A 77 5.17 8.49 0.55
C SER A 77 6.60 8.65 1.11
N ILE A 78 7.63 8.17 0.41
CA ILE A 78 9.03 8.39 0.82
C ILE A 78 9.51 9.78 0.41
N SER A 79 10.45 10.35 1.16
CA SER A 79 11.04 11.63 0.78
C SER A 79 11.84 11.55 -0.52
N HIS A 80 11.89 12.65 -1.27
CA HIS A 80 12.77 12.80 -2.44
C HIS A 80 14.23 12.46 -2.13
N SER A 81 14.72 12.82 -0.94
CA SER A 81 16.07 12.50 -0.47
C SER A 81 16.28 10.99 -0.30
N THR A 82 15.27 10.27 0.20
CA THR A 82 15.31 8.81 0.34
C THR A 82 15.36 8.15 -1.03
N LEU A 83 14.50 8.57 -1.96
CA LEU A 83 14.50 8.05 -3.33
C LEU A 83 15.85 8.29 -4.04
N LYS A 84 16.40 9.50 -3.93
CA LYS A 84 17.70 9.85 -4.52
C LYS A 84 18.84 8.98 -3.99
N ARG A 85 18.80 8.58 -2.71
CA ARG A 85 19.78 7.67 -2.11
C ARG A 85 19.62 6.24 -2.65
N LEU A 86 18.38 5.79 -2.86
CA LEU A 86 18.11 4.45 -3.42
C LEU A 86 18.63 4.28 -4.84
N LYS A 87 18.69 5.36 -5.63
CA LYS A 87 19.27 5.35 -6.98
C LYS A 87 20.81 5.37 -7.03
N LYS A 88 21.47 5.67 -5.91
CA LYS A 88 22.93 5.78 -5.82
C LYS A 88 23.60 4.53 -5.25
N CYS A 89 22.80 3.59 -4.75
CA CYS A 89 23.24 2.26 -4.33
C CYS A 89 23.04 1.30 -5.50
#